data_AF-A0A925SMV3-F1
#
_entry.id   AF-A0A925SMV3-F1
#
_cell.length_a   1.000
_cell.length_b   1.000
_cell.length_c   1.000
_cell.angle_alpha   90.00
_cell.angle_beta   90.00
_cell.angle_gamma   90.00
#
_symmetry.space_group_name_H-M   'P 1'
#
loop_
_entity.id
_entity.type
_entity.pdbx_description
1 polymer ?
#
loop_
_entity_poly.entity_id
_entity_poly.type
_entity_poly.pdbx_seq_one_letter_code
_entity_poly.pdbx_strand_id
1 'polypeptide(L)' 'MTTEPPKLATMIKAARERLGLSQSEAAEAWSVPLKTLQKWEQATRSPRGETLARLWPILFPEPKKRKPKA' A
#
# COMPACT_ATOMS: atom_id res chain seq x y z
N MET A 1 -25.21 6.72 4.84
CA MET A 1 -23.93 7.47 4.90
C MET A 1 -22.88 6.62 4.21
N THR A 2 -22.61 6.88 2.93
CA THR A 2 -21.65 6.12 2.12
C THR A 2 -20.29 6.79 2.24
N THR A 3 -19.46 6.31 3.17
CA THR A 3 -18.09 6.81 3.31
C THR A 3 -17.18 5.95 2.45
N GLU A 4 -16.96 6.34 1.20
CA GLU A 4 -15.93 5.69 0.40
C GLU A 4 -14.56 5.92 1.08
N PRO A 5 -13.77 4.85 1.29
CA PRO A 5 -12.44 5.01 1.84
C PRO A 5 -11.58 5.85 0.89
N PRO A 6 -10.80 6.81 1.41
CA PRO A 6 -9.82 7.55 0.63
C PRO A 6 -8.97 6.64 -0.23
N LYS A 7 -8.84 7.00 -1.52
CA LYS A 7 -8.17 6.20 -2.56
C LYS A 7 -6.84 5.60 -2.11
N LEU A 8 -6.03 6.35 -1.36
CA LEU A 8 -4.74 5.89 -0.88
C LEU A 8 -4.83 4.73 0.14
N ALA A 9 -5.80 4.76 1.05
CA ALA A 9 -6.02 3.69 2.03
C ALA A 9 -6.39 2.37 1.32
N THR A 10 -7.27 2.46 0.33
CA THR A 10 -7.64 1.33 -0.53
C THR A 10 -6.44 0.78 -1.29
N MET A 11 -5.59 1.64 -1.85
CA MET A 11 -4.37 1.20 -2.56
C MET A 11 -3.36 0.54 -1.63
N ILE A 12 -3.20 1.03 -0.40
CA ILE A 12 -2.32 0.42 0.61
C ILE A 12 -2.79 -0.99 0.96
N LYS A 13 -4.08 -1.13 1.27
CA LYS A 13 -4.68 -2.43 1.58
C LYS A 13 -4.59 -3.39 0.38
N ALA A 14 -4.92 -2.91 -0.81
CA ALA A 14 -4.84 -3.71 -2.04
C ALA A 14 -3.41 -4.15 -2.35
N ALA A 15 -2.40 -3.28 -2.14
CA ALA A 15 -1.00 -3.65 -2.33
C ALA A 15 -0.56 -4.75 -1.36
N ARG A 16 -0.96 -4.65 -0.08
CA ARG A 16 -0.69 -5.69 0.92
C ARG A 16 -1.32 -7.03 0.51
N GLU A 17 -2.59 -7.02 0.15
CA GLU A 17 -3.34 -8.22 -0.23
C GLU A 17 -2.79 -8.84 -1.52
N ARG A 18 -2.43 -8.01 -2.51
CA ARG A 18 -1.76 -8.46 -3.74
C ARG A 18 -0.42 -9.15 -3.48
N LEU A 19 0.28 -8.76 -2.43
CA LEU A 19 1.54 -9.37 -2.01
C LEU A 19 1.35 -10.58 -1.07
N GLY A 20 0.11 -10.88 -0.68
CA GLY A 20 -0.21 -11.99 0.22
C GLY A 20 0.24 -11.79 1.67
N LEU A 21 0.44 -10.53 2.09
CA LEU A 21 0.98 -10.20 3.41
C LEU A 21 -0.15 -9.94 4.44
N SER A 22 0.04 -10.41 5.66
CA SER A 22 -0.69 -9.90 6.83
C SER A 22 -0.29 -8.44 7.16
N GLN A 23 -1.03 -7.78 8.04
CA GLN A 23 -0.68 -6.41 8.44
C GLN A 23 0.68 -6.35 9.14
N SER A 24 1.04 -7.33 9.98
CA SER A 24 2.35 -7.39 10.65
C SER A 24 3.48 -7.61 9.64
N GLU A 25 3.31 -8.55 8.71
CA GLU A 25 4.34 -8.83 7.70
C GLU A 25 4.54 -7.65 6.76
N ALA A 26 3.47 -6.96 6.35
CA ALA A 26 3.58 -5.74 5.55
C ALA A 26 4.24 -4.60 6.32
N ALA A 27 3.95 -4.44 7.61
CA ALA A 27 4.59 -3.45 8.46
C ALA A 27 6.10 -3.66 8.55
N GLU A 28 6.52 -4.92 8.75
CA GLU A 28 7.93 -5.31 8.75
C GLU A 28 8.57 -5.12 7.37
N ALA A 29 7.96 -5.65 6.31
CA ALA A 29 8.49 -5.58 4.94
C ALA A 29 8.62 -4.13 4.43
N TRP A 30 7.76 -3.23 4.88
CA TRP A 30 7.76 -1.82 4.47
C TRP A 30 8.51 -0.92 5.45
N SER A 31 9.07 -1.49 6.52
CA SER A 31 9.75 -0.78 7.62
C SER A 31 8.91 0.35 8.18
N VAL A 32 7.65 0.06 8.54
CA VAL A 32 6.71 0.98 9.18
C VAL A 32 6.08 0.33 10.41
N PRO A 33 5.76 1.07 11.48
CA PRO A 33 5.09 0.48 12.62
C PRO A 33 3.71 -0.09 12.23
N LEU A 34 3.35 -1.26 12.76
CA LEU A 34 2.05 -1.91 12.51
C LEU A 34 0.86 -0.96 12.76
N LYS A 35 0.90 -0.21 13.86
CA LYS A 35 -0.13 0.77 14.21
C LYS A 35 -0.22 1.92 13.20
N THR A 36 0.89 2.26 12.54
CA THR A 36 0.91 3.27 11.47
C THR A 36 0.25 2.72 10.21
N LEU A 37 0.57 1.48 9.83
CA LEU A 37 -0.07 0.82 8.69
C LEU A 37 -1.58 0.67 8.89
N GLN A 38 -2.02 0.24 10.08
CA GLN A 38 -3.45 0.14 10.42
C GLN A 38 -4.18 1.48 10.27
N LYS A 39 -3.59 2.58 10.75
CA LYS A 39 -4.16 3.92 10.58
C LYS A 39 -4.26 4.34 9.11
N TRP A 40 -3.30 3.92 8.28
CA TRP A 40 -3.34 4.17 6.85
C TRP A 40 -4.43 3.38 6.15
N GLU A 41 -4.58 2.10 6.44
CA GLU A 41 -5.66 1.27 5.85
C GLU A 41 -7.05 1.69 6.32
N GLN A 42 -7.18 2.25 7.54
CA GLN A 42 -8.42 2.83 8.06
C GLN A 42 -8.66 4.27 7.57
N ALA A 43 -7.76 4.81 6.76
CA ALA A 43 -7.79 6.17 6.26
C ALA A 43 -7.85 7.28 7.33
N THR A 44 -7.48 6.97 8.57
CA THR A 44 -7.36 7.96 9.67
C THR A 44 -6.06 8.76 9.56
N ARG A 45 -5.08 8.24 8.81
CA ARG A 45 -3.85 8.93 8.44
C ARG A 45 -3.44 8.50 7.03
N SER A 46 -2.53 9.25 6.41
CA SER A 46 -1.91 8.87 5.14
C SER A 46 -0.39 8.94 5.25
N PRO A 47 0.38 8.08 4.56
CA PRO A 47 1.81 8.27 4.39
C PRO A 47 2.06 9.59 3.66
N ARG A 48 3.18 10.26 4.00
CA ARG A 48 3.57 11.55 3.45
C ARG A 48 5.09 11.58 3.23
N GLY A 49 5.55 12.53 2.43
CA GLY A 49 6.98 12.77 2.20
C GLY A 49 7.73 11.53 1.71
N GLU A 50 8.91 11.29 2.28
CA GLU A 50 9.79 10.18 1.91
C GLU A 50 9.12 8.81 2.05
N THR A 51 8.29 8.61 3.08
CA THR A 51 7.59 7.34 3.28
C THR A 51 6.60 7.06 2.14
N LEU A 52 5.90 8.09 1.65
CA LEU A 52 5.01 7.93 0.50
C LEU A 52 5.82 7.62 -0.77
N ALA A 53 6.92 8.32 -0.99
CA ALA A 53 7.79 8.09 -2.15
C ALA A 53 8.35 6.66 -2.17
N ARG A 54 8.78 6.14 -1.01
CA ARG A 54 9.28 4.76 -0.86
C ARG A 54 8.20 3.71 -1.15
N LEU A 55 6.96 3.97 -0.73
CA LEU A 55 5.85 3.04 -0.93
C LEU A 55 5.23 3.14 -2.32
N TRP A 56 5.39 4.27 -3.01
CA TRP A 56 4.78 4.53 -4.32
C TRP A 56 4.91 3.36 -5.32
N PRO A 57 6.10 2.79 -5.59
CA PRO A 57 6.23 1.68 -6.54
C PRO A 57 5.56 0.38 -6.06
N ILE A 58 5.34 0.23 -4.75
CA ILE A 58 4.64 -0.92 -4.17
C ILE A 58 3.13 -0.74 -4.31
N LEU A 59 2.63 0.47 -4.05
CA LEU A 59 1.22 0.82 -4.14
C LEU A 59 0.72 0.89 -5.59
N PHE A 60 1.56 1.41 -6.48
CA PHE A 60 1.30 1.61 -7.90
C PHE A 60 2.38 0.91 -8.71
N PRO A 61 2.33 -0.43 -8.80
CA PRO A 61 3.29 -1.15 -9.62
C PRO A 61 3.10 -0.76 -11.09
N GLU A 62 4.18 -0.41 -11.77
CA GLU A 62 4.19 -0.21 -13.22
C GLU A 62 3.59 -1.45 -13.90
N PRO A 63 2.72 -1.28 -14.92
CA PRO A 63 2.27 -2.42 -15.70
C PRO A 63 3.49 -3.09 -16.30
N LYS A 64 3.78 -4.32 -15.86
CA LYS A 64 4.88 -5.13 -16.42
C LYS A 64 4.69 -5.14 -17.93
N LYS A 65 5.56 -4.44 -18.67
CA LYS A 65 5.64 -4.55 -20.14
C LYS A 65 5.92 -6.03 -20.41
N ARG A 66 4.90 -6.79 -20.78
CA ARG A 66 5.07 -8.15 -21.29
C ARG A 66 5.95 -8.01 -22.53
N LYS A 67 7.22 -8.43 -22.45
CA LYS A 67 8.02 -8.59 -23.67
C LYS A 67 7.29 -9.61 -24.54
N PRO A 68 7.06 -9.34 -25.83
CA PRO A 68 6.49 -10.35 -26.71
C PRO A 68 7.42 -11.56 -26.70
N LYS A 69 6.84 -12.74 -26.52
CA LYS A 69 7.54 -14.01 -26.71
C LYS A 69 7.98 -14.02 -28.17
N ALA A 70 9.29 -14.01 -28.40
CA ALA A 70 9.88 -14.24 -29.71
C ALA A 70 9.59 -15.67 -30.19
#